data_AF-A0A942V847-F1
#
_entry.id   AF-A0A942V847-F1
#
_cell.length_a   1.000
_cell.length_b   1.000
_cell.length_c   1.000
_cell.angle_alpha   90.00
_cell.angle_beta   90.00
_cell.angle_gamma   90.00
#
_symmetry.space_group_name_H-M   'P 1'
#
loop_
_entity.id
_entity.type
_entity.pdbx_description
1 polymer ?
#
loop_
_entity_poly.entity_id
_entity_poly.type
_entity_poly.pdbx_seq_one_letter_code
_entity_poly.pdbx_strand_id
1 'polypeptide(L)'
;MTYKEIIEVAKDCMGFCKACIICNGKVCKNSMPGPGAKGIGDVAIRNYDKWKEIRLNMDTIAENKDVDTSFELFGKKFKYPIFAGPVGAVQLHYGDKYTEEEYNNIMIKSCNDSGIA
;
A
#
# COMPACT_ATOMS: atom_id res chain seq x y z
N MET A 1 -6.84 16.20 0.89
CA MET A 1 -7.58 15.18 1.65
C MET A 1 -6.62 14.49 2.60
N THR A 2 -7.05 14.21 3.82
CA THR A 2 -6.30 13.38 4.78
C THR A 2 -6.44 11.90 4.44
N TYR A 3 -5.53 11.04 4.92
CA TYR A 3 -5.64 9.59 4.71
C TYR A 3 -6.98 9.03 5.23
N LYS A 4 -7.46 9.55 6.37
CA LYS A 4 -8.74 9.16 6.95
C LYS A 4 -9.91 9.48 6.01
N GLU A 5 -9.94 10.67 5.43
CA GLU A 5 -10.97 11.07 4.46
C GLU A 5 -10.98 10.16 3.23
N ILE A 6 -9.80 9.81 2.72
CA ILE A 6 -9.67 8.89 1.58
C ILE A 6 -10.28 7.52 1.92
N ILE A 7 -9.96 6.99 3.10
CA ILE A 7 -10.45 5.68 3.54
C ILE A 7 -11.97 5.68 3.78
N GLU A 8 -12.55 6.74 4.33
CA GLU A 8 -14.00 6.82 4.50
C GLU A 8 -14.73 6.80 3.16
N VAL A 9 -14.26 7.56 2.15
CA VAL A 9 -14.82 7.50 0.79
C VAL A 9 -14.62 6.13 0.15
N ALA A 10 -13.49 5.48 0.41
CA ALA A 10 -13.19 4.17 -0.15
C ALA A 10 -14.14 3.08 0.38
N LYS A 11 -14.61 3.12 1.62
CA LYS A 11 -15.48 2.07 2.20
C LYS A 11 -16.75 1.84 1.37
N ASP A 12 -17.36 2.91 0.88
CA ASP A 12 -18.60 2.83 0.07
C ASP A 12 -18.33 2.30 -1.34
N CYS A 13 -17.06 2.23 -1.74
CA CYS A 13 -16.62 1.80 -3.06
C CYS A 13 -15.99 0.40 -3.05
N MET A 14 -15.88 -0.24 -1.88
CA MET A 14 -15.11 -1.48 -1.71
C MET A 14 -16.02 -2.70 -1.53
N GLY A 15 -15.64 -3.82 -2.16
CA GLY A 15 -16.30 -5.11 -2.02
C GLY A 15 -15.81 -5.90 -0.81
N PHE A 16 -14.93 -6.88 -1.05
CA PHE A 16 -14.42 -7.77 0.01
C PHE A 16 -13.44 -7.07 0.95
N CYS A 17 -12.62 -6.16 0.42
CA CYS A 17 -11.77 -5.29 1.22
C CYS A 17 -12.60 -4.41 2.15
N LYS A 18 -12.19 -4.28 3.42
CA LYS A 18 -12.93 -3.48 4.41
C LYS A 18 -12.46 -2.04 4.54
N ALA A 19 -11.51 -1.62 3.69
CA ALA A 19 -10.87 -0.30 3.74
C ALA A 19 -10.58 0.12 5.19
N CYS A 20 -9.83 -0.72 5.92
CA CYS A 20 -9.52 -0.46 7.32
C CYS A 20 -8.63 0.79 7.42
N ILE A 21 -8.93 1.70 8.35
CA ILE A 21 -8.06 2.85 8.65
C ILE A 21 -6.66 2.41 9.09
N ILE A 22 -6.54 1.24 9.72
CA ILE A 22 -5.28 0.55 9.95
C ILE A 22 -5.43 -0.86 9.40
N CYS A 23 -4.77 -1.14 8.29
CA CYS A 23 -4.76 -2.49 7.71
C CYS A 23 -3.73 -3.37 8.42
N ASN A 24 -4.20 -4.30 9.25
CA ASN A 24 -3.37 -5.30 9.94
C ASN A 24 -3.73 -6.75 9.56
N GLY A 25 -4.57 -6.95 8.54
CA GLY A 25 -4.97 -8.27 8.04
C GLY A 25 -5.92 -9.08 8.94
N LYS A 26 -6.28 -8.60 10.15
CA LYS A 26 -7.13 -9.37 11.08
C LYS A 26 -8.57 -9.55 10.59
N VAL A 27 -9.15 -8.49 10.02
CA VAL A 27 -10.56 -8.46 9.62
C VAL A 27 -10.84 -9.35 8.41
N CYS A 28 -9.91 -9.42 7.45
CA CYS A 28 -10.03 -10.24 6.24
C CYS A 28 -9.27 -11.58 6.32
N LYS A 29 -8.91 -12.02 7.52
CA LYS A 29 -8.22 -13.30 7.76
C LYS A 29 -9.00 -14.46 7.12
N ASN A 30 -8.33 -15.26 6.29
CA ASN A 30 -8.93 -16.40 5.58
C ASN A 30 -10.15 -16.05 4.70
N SER A 31 -10.31 -14.78 4.32
CA SER A 31 -11.35 -14.37 3.37
C SER A 31 -10.88 -14.60 1.94
N MET A 32 -11.66 -15.36 1.18
CA MET A 32 -11.54 -15.51 -0.27
C MET A 32 -12.93 -15.43 -0.89
N PRO A 33 -13.18 -14.51 -1.85
CA PRO A 33 -12.28 -13.49 -2.36
C PRO A 33 -11.89 -12.38 -1.36
N GLY A 34 -10.85 -11.63 -1.70
CA GLY A 34 -10.37 -10.45 -0.97
C GLY A 34 -8.85 -10.44 -0.82
N PRO A 35 -8.25 -9.31 -0.39
CA PRO A 35 -6.80 -9.21 -0.19
C PRO A 35 -6.29 -9.95 1.07
N GLY A 36 -7.14 -10.76 1.69
CA GLY A 36 -6.82 -11.50 2.90
C GLY A 36 -5.75 -12.57 2.69
N ALA A 37 -5.16 -13.04 3.80
CA ALA A 37 -4.22 -14.14 3.76
C ALA A 37 -4.95 -15.50 3.64
N LYS A 38 -4.37 -16.44 2.89
CA LYS A 38 -4.83 -17.84 2.77
C LYS A 38 -4.25 -18.75 3.87
N GLY A 39 -4.82 -19.95 3.97
CA GLY A 39 -4.32 -21.02 4.85
C GLY A 39 -4.68 -20.77 6.32
N ILE A 40 -3.68 -20.56 7.17
CA ILE A 40 -3.91 -20.18 8.56
C ILE A 40 -4.39 -18.72 8.65
N GLY A 41 -4.09 -17.89 7.63
CA GLY A 41 -4.59 -16.52 7.51
C GLY A 41 -3.85 -15.51 8.39
N ASP A 42 -2.64 -15.84 8.82
CA ASP A 42 -1.85 -15.04 9.76
C ASP A 42 -0.72 -14.25 9.09
N VAL A 43 -0.41 -14.47 7.81
CA VAL A 43 0.74 -13.85 7.12
C VAL A 43 0.70 -12.32 7.18
N ALA A 44 -0.42 -11.70 6.80
CA ALA A 44 -0.55 -10.24 6.84
C ALA A 44 -0.47 -9.68 8.27
N ILE A 45 -1.02 -10.41 9.24
CA ILE A 45 -0.99 -10.05 10.67
C ILE A 45 0.46 -10.10 11.18
N ARG A 46 1.18 -11.18 10.89
CA ARG A 46 2.57 -11.38 11.29
C ARG A 46 3.49 -10.35 10.66
N ASN A 47 3.31 -10.01 9.39
CA ASN A 47 4.09 -8.96 8.74
C ASN A 47 3.86 -7.61 9.42
N TYR A 48 2.60 -7.25 9.68
CA TYR A 48 2.26 -6.01 10.37
C TYR A 48 2.85 -5.96 11.79
N ASP A 49 2.69 -7.03 12.57
CA ASP A 49 3.19 -7.09 13.94
C ASP A 49 4.74 -7.08 13.98
N LYS A 50 5.41 -7.72 13.00
CA LYS A 50 6.88 -7.74 12.93
C LYS A 50 7.48 -6.37 12.68
N TRP A 51 6.86 -5.56 11.82
CA TRP A 51 7.28 -4.16 11.63
C TRP A 51 7.20 -3.35 12.94
N LYS A 52 6.24 -3.66 13.81
CA LYS A 52 6.10 -3.01 15.12
C LYS A 52 7.10 -3.48 16.16
N GLU A 53 7.98 -4.43 15.87
CA GLU A 53 9.12 -4.75 16.74
C GLU A 53 10.32 -3.85 16.46
N ILE A 54 10.39 -3.24 15.26
CA ILE A 54 11.50 -2.39 14.85
C ILE A 54 11.30 -0.99 15.43
N ARG A 55 12.37 -0.40 15.98
CA ARG A 55 12.38 0.96 16.54
C ARG A 55 13.42 1.78 15.82
N LEU A 56 13.12 3.06 15.61
CA LEU A 56 14.07 4.02 15.09
C LEU A 56 14.98 4.48 16.23
N ASN A 57 16.27 4.20 16.11
CA ASN A 57 17.28 4.86 16.92
C ASN A 57 17.69 6.14 16.19
N MET A 58 17.10 7.27 16.57
CA MET A 58 17.32 8.54 15.87
C MET A 58 18.66 9.15 16.28
N ASP A 59 19.47 9.51 15.28
CA ASP A 59 20.58 10.43 15.50
C ASP A 59 20.05 11.86 15.44
N THR A 60 20.11 12.56 16.58
CA THR A 60 19.61 13.93 16.69
C THR A 60 20.68 14.97 16.39
N ILE A 61 21.94 14.57 16.21
CA ILE A 61 23.05 15.45 15.87
C ILE A 61 23.34 15.29 14.38
N ALA A 62 22.60 16.02 13.56
CA ALA A 62 22.72 15.98 12.11
C ALA A 62 22.87 17.37 11.50
N GLU A 63 23.49 17.43 10.32
CA GLU A 63 23.54 18.66 9.51
C GLU A 63 22.13 19.10 9.11
N ASN A 64 21.87 20.40 9.21
CA ASN A 64 20.60 20.96 8.74
C ASN A 64 20.65 21.14 7.21
N LYS A 65 20.35 20.06 6.48
CA LYS A 65 20.29 20.03 5.03
C LYS A 65 18.98 19.44 4.53
N ASP A 66 18.67 19.72 3.27
CA ASP A 66 17.52 19.12 2.60
C ASP A 66 17.68 17.60 2.53
N VAL A 67 16.59 16.90 2.82
CA VAL A 67 16.54 15.44 2.77
C VAL A 67 16.47 15.00 1.31
N ASP A 68 17.49 14.26 0.85
CA ASP A 68 17.46 13.58 -0.44
C ASP A 68 16.95 12.14 -0.25
N THR A 69 15.76 11.86 -0.79
CA THR A 69 15.16 10.52 -0.80
C THR A 69 15.44 9.76 -2.09
N SER A 70 16.22 10.33 -3.01
CA SER A 70 16.53 9.70 -4.27
C SER A 70 17.37 8.44 -4.08
N PHE A 71 17.16 7.47 -4.95
CA PHE A 71 17.73 6.14 -4.81
C PHE A 71 18.06 5.57 -6.19
N GLU A 72 19.15 4.83 -6.31
CA GLU A 72 19.53 4.16 -7.55
C GLU A 72 19.31 2.65 -7.44
N LEU A 73 18.57 2.08 -8.40
CA LEU A 73 18.33 0.65 -8.50
C LEU A 73 18.41 0.21 -9.96
N PHE A 74 19.17 -0.85 -10.24
CA PHE A 74 19.40 -1.37 -11.60
C PHE A 74 19.87 -0.30 -12.61
N GLY A 75 20.71 0.65 -12.16
CA GLY A 75 21.24 1.73 -13.00
C GLY A 75 20.23 2.84 -13.32
N LYS A 76 19.08 2.87 -12.62
CA LYS A 76 18.07 3.93 -12.76
C LYS A 76 17.93 4.71 -11.45
N LYS A 77 17.87 6.03 -11.56
CA LYS A 77 17.62 6.92 -10.43
C LYS A 77 16.11 7.14 -10.25
N PHE A 78 15.63 6.92 -9.03
CA PHE A 78 14.25 7.11 -8.60
C PHE A 78 14.16 8.25 -7.59
N LYS A 79 13.01 8.91 -7.50
CA LYS A 79 12.77 9.99 -6.54
C LYS A 79 12.58 9.48 -5.10
N TYR A 80 12.01 8.28 -4.97
CA TYR A 80 11.74 7.62 -3.70
C TYR A 80 12.05 6.12 -3.79
N PRO A 81 12.42 5.46 -2.68
CA PRO A 81 12.53 4.01 -2.61
C PRO A 81 11.16 3.34 -2.38
N ILE A 82 10.13 3.80 -3.09
CA ILE A 82 8.75 3.34 -2.98
C ILE A 82 8.29 2.97 -4.38
N PHE A 83 7.67 1.80 -4.51
CA PHE A 83 7.21 1.25 -5.78
C PHE A 83 5.78 0.74 -5.67
N ALA A 84 5.03 0.84 -6.75
CA ALA A 84 3.71 0.25 -6.83
C ALA A 84 3.82 -1.27 -7.01
N GLY A 85 3.27 -2.04 -6.06
CA GLY A 85 3.17 -3.48 -6.19
C GLY A 85 2.10 -3.87 -7.22
N PRO A 86 2.33 -4.88 -8.07
CA PRO A 86 1.33 -5.35 -9.02
C PRO A 86 0.15 -6.00 -8.27
N VAL A 87 -1.06 -5.59 -8.63
CA VAL A 87 -2.32 -6.14 -8.10
C VAL A 87 -3.16 -6.63 -9.27
N GLY A 88 -3.67 -7.86 -9.18
CA GLY A 88 -4.59 -8.44 -10.16
C GLY A 88 -5.93 -8.80 -9.55
N ALA A 89 -6.88 -9.21 -10.38
CA ALA A 89 -8.24 -9.59 -9.99
C ALA A 89 -8.93 -8.47 -9.17
N VAL A 90 -8.80 -7.22 -9.63
CA VAL A 90 -9.23 -6.02 -8.88
C VAL A 90 -10.72 -6.11 -8.54
N GLN A 91 -11.55 -6.44 -9.52
CA GLN A 91 -12.99 -6.58 -9.29
C GLN A 91 -13.33 -7.67 -8.28
N LEU A 92 -12.64 -8.80 -8.38
CA LEU A 92 -12.84 -9.96 -7.51
C LEU A 92 -12.45 -9.65 -6.05
N HIS A 93 -11.46 -8.81 -5.81
CA HIS A 93 -10.90 -8.57 -4.47
C HIS A 93 -11.34 -7.25 -3.83
N TYR A 94 -11.61 -6.22 -4.62
CA TYR A 94 -11.80 -4.85 -4.15
C TYR A 94 -13.15 -4.25 -4.52
N GLY A 95 -13.94 -4.88 -5.41
CA GLY A 95 -15.27 -4.39 -5.81
C GLY A 95 -15.33 -3.94 -7.26
N ASP A 96 -16.54 -3.67 -7.75
CA ASP A 96 -16.86 -3.48 -9.17
C ASP A 96 -16.64 -2.06 -9.70
N LYS A 97 -16.21 -1.11 -8.85
CA LYS A 97 -16.01 0.29 -9.23
C LYS A 97 -15.07 0.51 -10.41
N TYR A 98 -14.04 -0.32 -10.56
CA TYR A 98 -13.07 -0.22 -11.66
C TYR A 98 -12.82 -1.59 -12.27
N THR A 99 -12.69 -1.62 -13.59
CA THR A 99 -12.07 -2.74 -14.32
C THR A 99 -10.57 -2.82 -14.04
N GLU A 100 -9.92 -3.94 -14.36
CA GLU A 100 -8.47 -4.06 -14.23
C GLU A 100 -7.71 -3.04 -15.09
N GLU A 101 -8.20 -2.78 -16.30
CA GLU A 101 -7.59 -1.81 -17.22
C GLU A 101 -7.70 -0.39 -16.68
N GLU A 102 -8.88 0.03 -16.23
CA GLU A 102 -9.08 1.36 -15.62
C GLU A 102 -8.19 1.55 -14.39
N TYR A 103 -8.16 0.55 -13.50
CA TYR A 103 -7.31 0.59 -12.31
C TYR A 103 -5.84 0.76 -12.68
N ASN A 104 -5.32 -0.04 -13.62
CA ASN A 104 -3.93 0.03 -14.04
C ASN A 104 -3.60 1.36 -14.72
N ASN A 105 -4.47 1.85 -15.60
CA ASN A 105 -4.27 3.13 -16.28
C ASN A 105 -4.22 4.31 -15.30
N ILE A 106 -5.09 4.31 -14.28
CA ILE A 106 -5.08 5.31 -13.21
C ILE A 106 -3.81 5.18 -12.35
N MET A 107 -3.49 3.97 -11.91
CA MET A 107 -2.37 3.71 -10.99
C MET A 107 -1.03 4.05 -11.62
N ILE A 108 -0.75 3.57 -12.83
CA ILE A 108 0.53 3.79 -13.53
C ILE A 108 0.75 5.29 -13.80
N LYS A 109 -0.28 5.98 -14.31
CA LYS A 109 -0.20 7.42 -14.55
C LYS A 109 0.07 8.19 -13.25
N SER A 110 -0.66 7.86 -12.18
CA SER A 110 -0.49 8.52 -10.88
C SER A 110 0.89 8.28 -10.27
N CYS A 111 1.45 7.08 -10.44
CA CYS A 111 2.80 6.75 -9.99
C CYS A 111 3.83 7.60 -10.73
N ASN A 112 3.76 7.62 -12.07
CA ASN A 112 4.66 8.44 -12.89
C ASN A 112 4.59 9.94 -12.52
N ASP A 113 3.39 10.50 -12.40
CA ASP A 113 3.18 11.90 -12.03
C ASP A 113 3.71 12.21 -10.61
N SER A 114 3.72 11.22 -9.72
CA SER A 114 4.23 11.34 -8.35
C SER A 114 5.73 11.06 -8.23
N GLY A 115 6.39 10.57 -9.28
CA GLY A 115 7.80 10.12 -9.24
C GLY A 115 8.00 8.77 -8.53
N ILE A 116 6.96 7.95 -8.48
CA ILE A 116 6.95 6.57 -7.99
C ILE A 116 6.95 5.66 -9.21
N ALA A 117 7.73 4.58 -9.16
CA ALA A 117 7.80 3.59 -10.24
C ALA A 117 6.97 2.34 -9.96
#